data_AF-A0AB34FFH4-F1
#
_entry.id   AF-A0AB34FFH4-F1
#
_cell.length_a   1.000
_cell.length_b   1.000
_cell.length_c   1.000
_cell.angle_alpha   90.00
_cell.angle_beta   90.00
_cell.angle_gamma   90.00
#
_symmetry.space_group_name_H-M   'P 1'
#
loop_
_entity.id
_entity.type
_entity.pdbx_description
1 polymer ?
#
loop_
_entity_poly.entity_id
_entity_poly.type
_entity_poly.pdbx_seq_one_letter_code
_entity_poly.pdbx_strand_id
1 'polypeptide(L)'
;MPDPNDYTVGWICALHVEYVAAQEFLDEEHEAPNFVAPNDTNDYTLGAIGKHKVVIAVLPDGNEASQEPVNIIGSLAAQLSFAIPSILDDLRPIFAEAKRESSIVIMIDAINESTQWKEIIRSLLTFSEQLKDIHILVSTTEDVASLNELCPEAKIVDMKPATVQHDIAAYVHQYLENDETLKIINSDVKADIKSIVVNSALGSFRWVQLSLENLSIQRTKSSIYQALRALPGSLQDIYATILDRISLADQKLVREALSWLSFAKRPLTLRELNEAVVFEESYTAIDEYNLLISSRILPRISQGLIELDNDQVYLAHSSIKEFLTSDWIRDSKVRYFGLDSETAHKDIMRKCISYLCLDYFRCGYATSDSLVSDCLVKARPLLEYAAYFWAVHGTSYNMDDADRRLINRLFQTERLPQKGNFGFWVQILIPDADPEDLAVTQPLYYAASFGLVPVVKAILDSVPDLEIDSPGGRHGSTPLFVACWRRQYDVVKLLLKAGANSYVVDPSSGHTVYSFAMQYDHHLEALLAEYAPHNSLKGHGLGILRRSKVVLVDP
;
A
#
# COMPACT_ATOMS: atom_id res chain seq x y z
N MET A 1 -20.37 -28.25 2.77
CA MET A 1 -18.91 -28.08 2.66
C MET A 1 -18.49 -28.15 1.21
N PRO A 2 -17.84 -27.11 0.67
CA PRO A 2 -17.40 -27.08 -0.71
C PRO A 2 -16.22 -28.04 -0.94
N ASP A 3 -16.24 -28.81 -2.02
CA ASP A 3 -15.06 -29.57 -2.46
C ASP A 3 -14.06 -28.59 -3.08
N PRO A 4 -12.84 -28.46 -2.52
CA PRO A 4 -11.80 -27.59 -3.06
C PRO A 4 -11.44 -27.88 -4.53
N ASN A 5 -11.67 -29.10 -5.02
CA ASN A 5 -11.40 -29.49 -6.41
C ASN A 5 -12.39 -28.89 -7.41
N ASP A 6 -13.53 -28.39 -6.94
CA ASP A 6 -14.57 -27.84 -7.80
C ASP A 6 -14.28 -26.38 -8.22
N TYR A 7 -13.33 -25.72 -7.56
CA TYR A 7 -12.98 -24.32 -7.80
C TYR A 7 -11.84 -24.22 -8.82
N THR A 8 -12.16 -23.71 -10.00
CA THR A 8 -11.22 -23.63 -11.12
C THR A 8 -10.85 -22.20 -11.50
N VAL A 9 -11.46 -21.21 -10.84
CA VAL A 9 -11.21 -19.78 -11.07
C VAL A 9 -10.70 -19.13 -9.79
N GLY A 10 -9.50 -18.54 -9.85
CA GLY A 10 -8.97 -17.66 -8.80
C GLY A 10 -9.04 -16.21 -9.25
N TRP A 11 -9.64 -15.33 -8.44
CA TRP A 11 -9.64 -13.88 -8.63
C TRP A 11 -8.82 -13.24 -7.51
N ILE A 12 -7.74 -12.55 -7.87
CA ILE A 12 -6.87 -11.84 -6.93
C ILE A 12 -7.12 -10.34 -7.06
N CYS A 13 -7.57 -9.72 -5.98
CA CYS A 13 -7.78 -8.28 -5.84
C CYS A 13 -6.55 -7.66 -5.17
N ALA A 14 -6.07 -6.54 -5.71
CA ALA A 14 -4.93 -5.82 -5.15
C ALA A 14 -5.35 -4.93 -3.97
N LEU A 15 -6.60 -4.45 -3.98
CA LEU A 15 -7.16 -3.55 -2.98
C LEU A 15 -8.42 -4.13 -2.34
N HIS A 16 -8.66 -3.80 -1.06
CA HIS A 16 -9.87 -4.22 -0.35
C HIS A 16 -11.17 -3.70 -1.00
N VAL A 17 -11.15 -2.51 -1.60
CA VAL A 17 -12.32 -1.99 -2.34
C VAL A 17 -12.66 -2.82 -3.58
N GLU A 18 -11.65 -3.38 -4.25
CA GLU A 18 -11.84 -4.28 -5.39
C GLU A 18 -12.37 -5.64 -4.93
N TYR A 19 -11.89 -6.11 -3.77
CA TYR A 19 -12.37 -7.34 -3.15
C TYR A 19 -13.86 -7.27 -2.83
N VAL A 20 -14.30 -6.19 -2.18
CA VAL A 20 -15.71 -5.95 -1.88
C VAL A 20 -16.53 -5.89 -3.17
N ALA A 21 -16.04 -5.18 -4.20
CA ALA A 21 -16.72 -5.13 -5.49
C ALA A 21 -16.80 -6.52 -6.17
N ALA A 22 -15.73 -7.33 -6.10
CA ALA A 22 -15.69 -8.67 -6.69
C ALA A 22 -16.64 -9.65 -6.00
N GLN A 23 -16.83 -9.52 -4.68
CA GLN A 23 -17.81 -10.32 -3.93
C GLN A 23 -19.25 -10.09 -4.44
N GLU A 24 -19.59 -8.85 -4.81
CA GLU A 24 -20.91 -8.51 -5.37
C GLU A 24 -21.18 -9.13 -6.76
N PHE A 25 -20.16 -9.68 -7.44
CA PHE A 25 -20.35 -10.45 -8.67
C PHE A 25 -20.76 -11.91 -8.44
N LEU A 26 -20.71 -12.40 -7.20
CA LEU A 26 -21.10 -13.77 -6.87
C LEU A 26 -22.62 -13.93 -6.93
N ASP A 27 -23.09 -14.91 -7.69
CA ASP A 27 -24.50 -15.33 -7.68
C ASP A 27 -24.85 -16.08 -6.38
N GLU A 28 -23.86 -16.79 -5.82
CA GLU A 28 -23.96 -17.56 -4.59
C GLU A 28 -22.63 -17.48 -3.82
N GLU A 29 -22.70 -17.17 -2.53
CA GLU A 29 -21.57 -17.26 -1.61
C GLU A 29 -21.52 -18.65 -0.96
N HIS A 30 -20.31 -19.19 -0.84
CA HIS A 30 -20.03 -20.47 -0.20
C HIS A 30 -19.30 -20.28 1.14
N GLU A 31 -19.28 -21.32 1.97
CA GLU A 31 -18.54 -21.30 3.25
C GLU A 31 -17.04 -20.98 3.05
N ALA A 32 -16.49 -20.21 3.98
CA ALA A 32 -15.08 -19.85 4.04
C ALA A 32 -14.15 -21.08 4.05
N PRO A 33 -12.89 -20.94 3.62
CA PRO A 33 -12.00 -22.08 3.54
C PRO A 33 -11.61 -22.63 4.92
N ASN A 34 -11.59 -23.97 5.03
CA ASN A 34 -11.28 -24.67 6.29
C ASN A 34 -9.79 -24.73 6.63
N PHE A 35 -8.91 -24.43 5.67
CA PHE A 35 -7.47 -24.45 5.84
C PHE A 35 -6.87 -23.28 5.06
N VAL A 36 -6.14 -22.41 5.76
CA VAL A 36 -5.34 -21.35 5.16
C VAL A 36 -3.90 -21.58 5.63
N ALA A 37 -2.89 -21.33 4.80
CA ALA A 37 -1.51 -21.61 5.19
C ALA A 37 -1.10 -20.76 6.42
N PRO A 38 -0.24 -21.25 7.34
CA PRO A 38 0.04 -20.56 8.61
C PRO A 38 0.61 -19.14 8.51
N ASN A 39 1.14 -18.75 7.35
CA ASN A 39 1.70 -17.41 7.07
C ASN A 39 0.89 -16.65 6.01
N ASP A 40 -0.25 -17.20 5.62
CA ASP A 40 -1.16 -16.56 4.69
C ASP A 40 -2.05 -15.61 5.47
N THR A 41 -1.95 -14.33 5.10
CA THR A 41 -2.64 -13.21 5.76
C THR A 41 -3.68 -12.58 4.83
N ASN A 42 -4.02 -13.26 3.72
CA ASN A 42 -5.04 -12.82 2.79
C ASN A 42 -6.44 -13.15 3.32
N ASP A 43 -7.43 -12.34 2.92
CA ASP A 43 -8.83 -12.67 3.11
C ASP A 43 -9.40 -13.40 1.88
N TYR A 44 -10.28 -14.38 2.12
CA TYR A 44 -10.82 -15.27 1.08
C TYR A 44 -12.34 -15.30 1.11
N THR A 45 -12.95 -15.17 -0.06
CA THR A 45 -14.39 -15.44 -0.27
C THR A 45 -14.56 -16.44 -1.39
N LEU A 46 -15.36 -17.48 -1.14
CA LEU A 46 -15.66 -18.52 -2.11
C LEU A 46 -17.10 -18.32 -2.60
N GLY A 47 -17.34 -18.60 -3.87
CA GLY A 47 -18.69 -18.53 -4.42
C GLY A 47 -18.81 -19.09 -5.83
N ALA A 48 -19.90 -18.73 -6.50
CA ALA A 48 -20.14 -19.07 -7.89
C ALA A 48 -20.51 -17.84 -8.72
N ILE A 49 -19.99 -17.79 -9.95
CA ILE A 49 -20.40 -16.86 -11.01
C ILE A 49 -20.86 -17.69 -12.21
N GLY A 50 -22.17 -17.72 -12.44
CA GLY A 50 -22.84 -18.60 -13.37
C GLY A 50 -22.54 -20.07 -13.07
N LYS A 51 -21.80 -20.72 -13.98
CA LYS A 51 -21.38 -22.13 -13.83
C LYS A 51 -19.97 -22.30 -13.24
N HIS A 52 -19.28 -21.20 -12.98
CA HIS A 52 -17.89 -21.21 -12.53
C HIS A 52 -17.83 -21.04 -11.02
N LYS A 53 -17.11 -21.91 -10.34
CA LYS A 53 -16.83 -21.76 -8.91
C LYS A 53 -15.53 -20.98 -8.74
N VAL A 54 -15.62 -19.89 -7.99
CA VAL A 54 -14.61 -18.85 -7.92
C VAL A 54 -14.10 -18.72 -6.48
N VAL A 55 -12.78 -18.57 -6.34
CA VAL A 55 -12.12 -18.15 -5.10
C VAL A 55 -11.64 -16.72 -5.31
N ILE A 56 -12.17 -15.78 -4.54
CA ILE A 56 -11.73 -14.39 -4.51
C ILE A 56 -10.79 -14.23 -3.32
N ALA A 57 -9.60 -13.66 -3.56
CA ALA A 57 -8.64 -13.33 -2.52
C ALA A 57 -8.24 -11.87 -2.61
N VAL A 58 -7.96 -11.27 -1.45
CA VAL A 58 -7.37 -9.94 -1.37
C VAL A 58 -6.10 -9.95 -0.57
N LEU A 59 -5.12 -9.19 -1.05
CA LEU A 59 -3.85 -9.00 -0.38
C LEU A 59 -4.06 -8.18 0.91
N PRO A 60 -3.38 -8.50 2.02
CA PRO A 60 -3.59 -7.80 3.29
C PRO A 60 -3.31 -6.30 3.17
N ASP A 61 -4.18 -5.50 3.79
CA ASP A 61 -4.12 -4.05 3.74
C ASP A 61 -2.79 -3.50 4.28
N GLY A 62 -2.10 -2.71 3.45
CA GLY A 62 -1.31 -1.57 3.94
C GLY A 62 0.20 -1.69 4.05
N ASN A 63 0.88 -2.55 3.27
CA ASN A 63 2.31 -2.37 3.03
C ASN A 63 2.68 -2.79 1.60
N GLU A 64 3.60 -2.07 0.94
CA GLU A 64 4.19 -2.49 -0.35
C GLU A 64 4.77 -3.93 -0.30
N ALA A 65 5.05 -4.43 0.92
CA ALA A 65 5.44 -5.80 1.20
C ALA A 65 4.31 -6.86 1.03
N SER A 66 3.03 -6.53 1.28
CA SER A 66 1.90 -7.48 1.08
C SER A 66 1.58 -7.72 -0.39
N GLN A 67 2.04 -6.81 -1.27
CA GLN A 67 1.95 -6.91 -2.72
C GLN A 67 3.21 -7.51 -3.38
N GLU A 68 4.13 -8.07 -2.59
CA GLU A 68 5.29 -8.77 -3.11
C GLU A 68 4.89 -10.07 -3.83
N PRO A 69 5.65 -10.48 -4.87
CA PRO A 69 5.44 -11.73 -5.59
C PRO A 69 5.28 -12.93 -4.66
N VAL A 70 5.96 -12.97 -3.51
CA VAL A 70 5.86 -14.09 -2.55
C VAL A 70 4.48 -14.22 -1.92
N ASN A 71 3.74 -13.12 -1.74
CA ASN A 71 2.41 -13.11 -1.13
C ASN A 71 1.31 -13.34 -2.18
N ILE A 72 1.51 -12.84 -3.40
CA ILE A 72 0.65 -13.17 -4.55
C ILE A 72 0.83 -14.64 -4.95
N ILE A 73 2.07 -15.15 -4.98
CA ILE A 73 2.39 -16.57 -5.19
C ILE A 73 1.96 -17.40 -3.98
N GLY A 74 2.01 -16.86 -2.76
CA GLY A 74 1.50 -17.49 -1.54
C GLY A 74 -0.03 -17.65 -1.58
N SER A 75 -0.73 -16.60 -2.01
CA SER A 75 -2.18 -16.64 -2.28
C SER A 75 -2.51 -17.58 -3.41
N LEU A 76 -1.72 -17.56 -4.49
CA LEU A 76 -1.83 -18.48 -5.61
C LEU A 76 -1.58 -19.93 -5.16
N ALA A 77 -0.58 -20.18 -4.31
CA ALA A 77 -0.26 -21.48 -3.76
C ALA A 77 -1.32 -21.96 -2.75
N ALA A 78 -1.92 -21.05 -1.97
CA ALA A 78 -3.06 -21.36 -1.11
C ALA A 78 -4.31 -21.70 -1.96
N GLN A 79 -4.64 -20.89 -2.96
CA GLN A 79 -5.71 -21.15 -3.94
C GLN A 79 -5.51 -22.46 -4.70
N LEU A 80 -4.28 -22.75 -5.13
CA LEU A 80 -3.90 -24.01 -5.75
C LEU A 80 -3.82 -25.17 -4.76
N SER A 81 -3.61 -24.92 -3.46
CA SER A 81 -3.67 -25.95 -2.41
C SER A 81 -5.10 -26.41 -2.14
N PHE A 82 -6.08 -25.53 -2.35
CA PHE A 82 -7.49 -25.94 -2.41
C PHE A 82 -7.71 -26.86 -3.61
N ALA A 83 -7.28 -26.46 -4.81
CA ALA A 83 -7.40 -27.35 -5.95
C ALA A 83 -6.58 -28.65 -5.77
N ILE A 84 -5.40 -28.64 -5.14
CA ILE A 84 -4.45 -29.75 -5.05
C ILE A 84 -3.80 -29.77 -3.65
N PRO A 85 -4.35 -30.52 -2.67
CA PRO A 85 -3.85 -30.53 -1.28
C PRO A 85 -2.39 -30.98 -1.09
N SER A 86 -1.79 -31.64 -2.08
CA SER A 86 -0.40 -32.12 -2.03
C SER A 86 0.66 -31.09 -2.47
N ILE A 87 0.28 -29.84 -2.74
CA ILE A 87 1.17 -28.78 -3.24
C ILE A 87 2.12 -28.21 -2.18
N LEU A 88 1.76 -28.33 -0.90
CA LEU A 88 2.44 -27.64 0.21
C LEU A 88 3.75 -28.32 0.66
N ASP A 89 4.02 -29.56 0.25
CA ASP A 89 5.18 -30.30 0.75
C ASP A 89 6.44 -30.19 -0.13
N ASP A 90 6.37 -29.89 -1.44
CA ASP A 90 7.56 -29.88 -2.32
C ASP A 90 7.29 -29.21 -3.70
N LEU A 91 7.48 -27.88 -3.82
CA LEU A 91 7.16 -27.11 -5.05
C LEU A 91 8.15 -27.25 -6.24
N ARG A 92 8.82 -28.39 -6.43
CA ARG A 92 9.62 -28.65 -7.66
C ARG A 92 9.50 -30.06 -8.26
N PRO A 93 9.35 -31.16 -7.49
CA PRO A 93 9.30 -32.49 -8.08
C PRO A 93 7.90 -32.97 -8.51
N ILE A 94 6.81 -32.41 -7.97
CA ILE A 94 5.46 -33.02 -8.06
C ILE A 94 4.61 -32.53 -9.26
N PHE A 95 4.97 -31.43 -9.93
CA PHE A 95 4.24 -30.99 -11.13
C PHE A 95 4.33 -31.97 -12.32
N ALA A 96 5.22 -32.95 -12.26
CA ALA A 96 5.29 -34.05 -13.22
C ALA A 96 4.12 -35.06 -13.06
N GLU A 97 3.40 -35.06 -11.93
CA GLU A 97 2.41 -36.10 -11.58
C GLU A 97 0.95 -35.61 -11.50
N ALA A 98 0.69 -34.29 -11.56
CA ALA A 98 -0.66 -33.75 -11.60
C ALA A 98 -1.33 -33.96 -12.98
N LYS A 99 -1.83 -35.17 -13.23
CA LYS A 99 -2.83 -35.41 -14.29
C LYS A 99 -4.16 -34.80 -13.86
N ARG A 100 -4.55 -33.66 -14.43
CA ARG A 100 -5.94 -33.18 -14.42
C ARG A 100 -6.44 -32.85 -15.82
N GLU A 101 -7.71 -33.13 -16.04
CA GLU A 101 -8.47 -32.88 -17.27
C GLU A 101 -9.17 -31.50 -17.25
N SER A 102 -8.88 -30.64 -16.27
CA SER A 102 -9.62 -29.38 -16.04
C SER A 102 -8.69 -28.17 -16.11
N SER A 103 -9.07 -27.17 -16.90
CA SER A 103 -8.32 -25.93 -17.05
C SER A 103 -8.50 -25.00 -15.84
N ILE A 104 -7.44 -24.34 -15.41
CA ILE A 104 -7.43 -23.38 -14.31
C ILE A 104 -7.40 -21.96 -14.89
N VAL A 105 -8.21 -21.05 -14.36
CA VAL A 105 -8.21 -19.63 -14.73
C VAL A 105 -7.75 -18.79 -13.55
N ILE A 106 -6.72 -17.96 -13.76
CA ILE A 106 -6.20 -17.02 -12.77
C ILE A 106 -6.50 -15.62 -13.29
N MET A 107 -7.24 -14.82 -12.53
CA MET A 107 -7.56 -13.44 -12.84
C MET A 107 -6.90 -12.51 -11.83
N ILE A 108 -6.14 -11.53 -12.32
CA ILE A 108 -5.44 -10.53 -11.50
C ILE A 108 -5.99 -9.17 -11.87
N ASP A 109 -6.61 -8.52 -10.88
CA ASP A 109 -7.18 -7.19 -11.06
C ASP A 109 -6.15 -6.10 -10.73
N ALA A 110 -6.17 -5.02 -11.51
CA ALA A 110 -5.37 -3.81 -11.37
C ALA A 110 -3.88 -4.05 -11.06
N ILE A 111 -3.19 -4.84 -11.90
CA ILE A 111 -1.82 -5.28 -11.58
C ILE A 111 -0.82 -4.11 -11.40
N ASN A 112 -1.10 -2.96 -12.02
CA ASN A 112 -0.28 -1.76 -11.92
C ASN A 112 -0.30 -1.09 -10.54
N GLU A 113 -1.19 -1.51 -9.62
CA GLU A 113 -1.13 -1.08 -8.23
C GLU A 113 0.07 -1.69 -7.48
N SER A 114 0.66 -2.79 -7.98
CA SER A 114 1.91 -3.34 -7.45
C SER A 114 3.13 -2.68 -8.09
N THR A 115 4.05 -2.19 -7.25
CA THR A 115 5.36 -1.66 -7.70
C THR A 115 6.25 -2.72 -8.35
N GLN A 116 5.95 -4.02 -8.14
CA GLN A 116 6.71 -5.17 -8.65
C GLN A 116 5.95 -5.95 -9.74
N TRP A 117 4.94 -5.35 -10.39
CA TRP A 117 4.07 -6.02 -11.37
C TRP A 117 4.82 -6.79 -12.46
N LYS A 118 5.99 -6.29 -12.92
CA LYS A 118 6.83 -6.98 -13.92
C LYS A 118 7.36 -8.32 -13.42
N GLU A 119 7.71 -8.42 -12.15
CA GLU A 119 8.22 -9.65 -11.52
C GLU A 119 7.08 -10.64 -11.27
N ILE A 120 5.89 -10.13 -10.93
CA ILE A 120 4.66 -10.92 -10.81
C ILE A 120 4.33 -11.58 -12.16
N ILE A 121 4.27 -10.80 -13.24
CA ILE A 121 4.02 -11.34 -14.59
C ILE A 121 5.07 -12.38 -14.99
N ARG A 122 6.37 -12.11 -14.78
CA ARG A 122 7.43 -13.10 -15.09
C ARG A 122 7.25 -14.40 -14.32
N SER A 123 6.89 -14.30 -13.04
CA SER A 123 6.67 -15.47 -12.19
C SER A 123 5.47 -16.28 -12.68
N LEU A 124 4.37 -15.63 -13.05
CA LEU A 124 3.17 -16.27 -13.60
C LEU A 124 3.42 -16.91 -14.97
N LEU A 125 4.23 -16.27 -15.82
CA LEU A 125 4.62 -16.85 -17.10
C LEU A 125 5.47 -18.11 -16.91
N THR A 126 6.48 -18.03 -16.03
CA THR A 126 7.31 -19.18 -15.65
C THR A 126 6.45 -20.31 -15.09
N PHE A 127 5.42 -19.97 -14.31
CA PHE A 127 4.45 -20.90 -13.76
C PHE A 127 3.58 -21.55 -14.84
N SER A 128 3.10 -20.76 -15.82
CA SER A 128 2.29 -21.24 -16.94
C SER A 128 3.06 -22.18 -17.89
N GLU A 129 4.38 -22.04 -18.02
CA GLU A 129 5.21 -22.95 -18.81
C GLU A 129 5.33 -24.36 -18.19
N GLN A 130 5.17 -24.45 -16.87
CA GLN A 130 5.34 -25.71 -16.12
C GLN A 130 4.05 -26.52 -16.02
N LEU A 131 2.88 -25.91 -16.28
CA LEU A 131 1.57 -26.52 -16.10
C LEU A 131 0.77 -26.46 -17.40
N LYS A 132 0.27 -27.61 -17.84
CA LYS A 132 -0.66 -27.68 -18.96
C LYS A 132 -2.03 -27.15 -18.51
N ASP A 133 -2.69 -26.38 -19.38
CA ASP A 133 -4.06 -25.90 -19.24
C ASP A 133 -4.31 -24.82 -18.15
N ILE A 134 -3.41 -23.84 -18.03
CA ILE A 134 -3.63 -22.61 -17.24
C ILE A 134 -3.94 -21.43 -18.16
N HIS A 135 -4.96 -20.66 -17.82
CA HIS A 135 -5.31 -19.39 -18.44
C HIS A 135 -5.11 -18.26 -17.45
N ILE A 136 -4.36 -17.22 -17.84
CA ILE A 136 -4.12 -16.05 -17.01
C ILE A 136 -4.79 -14.85 -17.67
N LEU A 137 -5.60 -14.12 -16.90
CA LEU A 137 -6.20 -12.85 -17.28
C LEU A 137 -5.69 -11.77 -16.33
N VAL A 138 -5.27 -10.63 -16.87
CA VAL A 138 -4.74 -9.51 -16.09
C VAL A 138 -5.39 -8.23 -16.57
N SER A 139 -5.85 -7.39 -15.64
CA SER A 139 -6.28 -6.02 -15.93
C SER A 139 -5.20 -5.01 -15.52
N THR A 140 -5.09 -3.92 -16.27
CA THR A 140 -4.15 -2.82 -16.01
C THR A 140 -4.65 -1.53 -16.65
N THR A 141 -4.30 -0.39 -16.05
CA THR A 141 -4.48 0.95 -16.66
C THR A 141 -3.18 1.51 -17.25
N GLU A 142 -2.04 0.82 -17.08
CA GLU A 142 -0.73 1.24 -17.60
C GLU A 142 -0.54 0.93 -19.09
N ASP A 143 0.46 1.59 -19.71
CA ASP A 143 0.80 1.40 -21.12
C ASP A 143 1.18 -0.06 -21.42
N VAL A 144 0.37 -0.66 -22.29
CA VAL A 144 0.45 -2.04 -22.78
C VAL A 144 1.78 -2.31 -23.49
N ALA A 145 2.51 -1.29 -23.95
CA ALA A 145 3.83 -1.46 -24.58
C ALA A 145 4.81 -2.27 -23.71
N SER A 146 4.84 -2.00 -22.40
CA SER A 146 5.72 -2.71 -21.45
C SER A 146 5.32 -4.17 -21.27
N LEU A 147 4.03 -4.50 -21.36
CA LEU A 147 3.52 -5.86 -21.28
C LEU A 147 3.82 -6.66 -22.55
N ASN A 148 3.71 -6.02 -23.71
CA ASN A 148 4.00 -6.64 -25.00
C ASN A 148 5.49 -6.99 -25.14
N GLU A 149 6.39 -6.21 -24.53
CA GLU A 149 7.81 -6.57 -24.43
C GLU A 149 8.04 -7.78 -23.51
N LEU A 150 7.30 -7.87 -22.40
CA LEU A 150 7.44 -8.97 -21.44
C LEU A 150 6.84 -10.29 -21.94
N CYS A 151 5.72 -10.23 -22.66
CA CYS A 151 4.99 -11.38 -23.17
C CYS A 151 4.40 -11.09 -24.55
N PRO A 152 5.19 -11.27 -25.63
CA PRO A 152 4.72 -11.01 -27.00
C PRO A 152 3.56 -11.92 -27.45
N GLU A 153 3.39 -13.05 -26.78
CA GLU A 153 2.35 -14.04 -27.07
C GLU A 153 1.01 -13.73 -26.37
N ALA A 154 1.00 -12.74 -25.47
CA ALA A 154 -0.20 -12.36 -24.74
C ALA A 154 -1.26 -11.75 -25.68
N LYS A 155 -2.49 -12.22 -25.54
CA LYS A 155 -3.63 -11.61 -26.24
C LYS A 155 -4.11 -10.39 -25.46
N ILE A 156 -3.76 -9.21 -25.96
CA ILE A 156 -4.19 -7.94 -25.41
C ILE A 156 -5.62 -7.61 -25.88
N VAL A 157 -6.50 -7.30 -24.94
CA VAL A 157 -7.85 -6.76 -25.20
C VAL A 157 -7.90 -5.33 -24.67
N ASP A 158 -7.93 -4.37 -25.59
CA ASP A 158 -7.94 -2.94 -25.26
C ASP A 158 -9.38 -2.42 -25.15
N MET A 159 -9.76 -1.93 -23.96
CA MET A 159 -11.08 -1.37 -23.66
C MET A 159 -11.21 0.09 -24.13
N LYS A 160 -11.11 0.31 -25.44
CA LYS A 160 -11.26 1.65 -26.04
C LYS A 160 -12.67 2.20 -25.85
N PRO A 161 -12.87 3.54 -25.84
CA PRO A 161 -14.21 4.15 -25.76
C PRO A 161 -15.25 3.58 -26.75
N ALA A 162 -14.82 3.23 -27.96
CA ALA A 162 -15.70 2.64 -28.97
C ALA A 162 -16.15 1.20 -28.63
N THR A 163 -15.35 0.45 -27.86
CA THR A 163 -15.65 -0.94 -27.49
C THR A 163 -16.68 -1.01 -26.35
N VAL A 164 -16.62 -0.08 -25.40
CA VAL A 164 -17.50 -0.03 -24.22
C VAL A 164 -18.78 0.77 -24.45
N GLN A 165 -18.96 1.37 -25.64
CA GLN A 165 -20.09 2.24 -25.92
C GLN A 165 -21.44 1.52 -25.83
N HIS A 166 -21.49 0.24 -26.19
CA HIS A 166 -22.70 -0.58 -26.06
C HIS A 166 -23.07 -0.81 -24.59
N ASP A 167 -22.08 -1.11 -23.76
CA ASP A 167 -22.25 -1.37 -22.33
C ASP A 167 -22.68 -0.09 -21.59
N ILE A 168 -22.09 1.05 -21.95
CA ILE A 168 -22.53 2.37 -21.48
C ILE A 168 -23.99 2.62 -21.87
N ALA A 169 -24.38 2.32 -23.11
CA ALA A 169 -25.76 2.50 -23.56
C ALA A 169 -26.75 1.58 -22.83
N ALA A 170 -26.32 0.37 -22.47
CA ALA A 170 -27.10 -0.57 -21.65
C ALA A 170 -27.24 -0.06 -20.21
N TYR A 171 -26.14 0.39 -19.60
CA TYR A 171 -26.13 0.99 -18.26
C TYR A 171 -27.05 2.22 -18.17
N VAL A 172 -26.94 3.16 -19.11
CA VAL A 172 -27.82 4.34 -19.17
C VAL A 172 -29.28 3.92 -19.30
N HIS A 173 -29.57 2.93 -20.15
CA HIS A 173 -30.93 2.44 -20.30
C HIS A 173 -31.49 1.85 -19.00
N GLN A 174 -30.71 1.01 -18.33
CA GLN A 174 -31.10 0.40 -17.06
C GLN A 174 -31.32 1.47 -15.97
N TYR A 175 -30.45 2.48 -15.89
CA TYR A 175 -30.60 3.58 -14.95
C TYR A 175 -31.91 4.36 -15.20
N LEU A 176 -32.20 4.69 -16.47
CA LEU A 176 -33.42 5.40 -16.85
C LEU A 176 -34.72 4.62 -16.59
N GLU A 177 -34.66 3.29 -16.45
CA GLU A 177 -35.83 2.45 -16.14
C GLU A 177 -36.00 2.15 -14.65
N ASN A 178 -34.92 2.31 -13.86
CA ASN A 178 -34.90 1.97 -12.44
C ASN A 178 -34.95 3.18 -11.51
N ASP A 179 -34.40 4.33 -11.91
CA ASP A 179 -34.41 5.55 -11.10
C ASP A 179 -35.81 6.12 -10.91
N GLU A 180 -36.17 6.50 -9.68
CA GLU A 180 -37.52 6.96 -9.34
C GLU A 180 -37.99 8.19 -10.14
N THR A 181 -37.08 9.12 -10.43
CA THR A 181 -37.40 10.38 -11.13
C THR A 181 -37.33 10.18 -12.64
N LEU A 182 -36.24 9.56 -13.12
CA LEU A 182 -35.98 9.40 -14.54
C LEU A 182 -36.82 8.29 -15.17
N LYS A 183 -37.40 7.36 -14.40
CA LYS A 183 -38.34 6.37 -14.92
C LYS A 183 -39.65 6.99 -15.43
N ILE A 184 -40.11 8.06 -14.78
CA ILE A 184 -41.45 8.64 -14.99
C ILE A 184 -41.46 9.67 -16.14
N ILE A 185 -40.30 10.16 -16.58
CA ILE A 185 -40.23 11.12 -17.69
C ILE A 185 -40.62 10.50 -19.04
N ASN A 186 -41.10 11.37 -19.94
CA ASN A 186 -41.56 10.98 -21.27
C ASN A 186 -40.46 10.28 -22.08
N SER A 187 -40.86 9.36 -22.97
CA SER A 187 -39.98 8.62 -23.88
C SER A 187 -39.03 9.51 -24.67
N ASP A 188 -39.51 10.68 -25.13
CA ASP A 188 -38.71 11.60 -25.94
C ASP A 188 -37.54 12.19 -25.13
N VAL A 189 -37.79 12.55 -23.87
CA VAL A 189 -36.76 13.07 -22.96
C VAL A 189 -35.76 11.97 -22.60
N LYS A 190 -36.23 10.73 -22.37
CA LYS A 190 -35.34 9.58 -22.16
C LYS A 190 -34.44 9.32 -23.36
N ALA A 191 -34.97 9.45 -24.58
CA ALA A 191 -34.20 9.30 -25.81
C ALA A 191 -33.14 10.40 -25.96
N ASP A 192 -33.48 11.65 -25.65
CA ASP A 192 -32.54 12.77 -25.62
C ASP A 192 -31.40 12.52 -24.61
N ILE A 193 -31.74 12.15 -23.36
CA ILE A 193 -30.75 11.83 -22.32
C ILE A 193 -29.83 10.71 -22.79
N LYS A 194 -30.40 9.59 -23.27
CA LYS A 194 -29.63 8.44 -23.75
C LYS A 194 -28.68 8.86 -24.88
N SER A 195 -29.16 9.63 -25.85
CA SER A 195 -28.32 10.07 -26.97
C SER A 195 -27.17 10.98 -26.50
N ILE A 196 -27.46 12.01 -25.71
CA ILE A 196 -26.47 12.99 -25.27
C ILE A 196 -25.42 12.36 -24.35
N VAL A 197 -25.88 11.61 -23.34
CA VAL A 197 -24.99 11.02 -22.32
C VAL A 197 -24.09 9.95 -22.94
N VAL A 198 -24.64 9.02 -23.74
CA VAL A 198 -23.84 7.95 -24.36
C VAL A 198 -22.81 8.53 -25.34
N ASN A 199 -23.16 9.55 -26.12
CA ASN A 199 -22.23 10.17 -27.07
C ASN A 199 -21.14 11.00 -26.40
N SER A 200 -21.42 11.56 -25.22
CA SER A 200 -20.47 12.42 -24.49
C SER A 200 -19.62 11.65 -23.48
N ALA A 201 -19.94 10.38 -23.21
CA ALA A 201 -19.29 9.56 -22.20
C ALA A 201 -17.78 9.37 -22.41
N LEU A 202 -17.31 9.38 -23.68
CA LEU A 202 -15.91 9.13 -24.05
C LEU A 202 -15.31 7.89 -23.36
N GLY A 203 -16.11 6.85 -23.12
CA GLY A 203 -15.69 5.61 -22.46
C GLY A 203 -15.73 5.64 -20.92
N SER A 204 -16.08 6.78 -20.29
CA SER A 204 -16.11 6.92 -18.83
C SER A 204 -17.48 6.57 -18.24
N PHE A 205 -17.59 5.39 -17.62
CA PHE A 205 -18.77 5.03 -16.83
C PHE A 205 -19.01 5.99 -15.65
N ARG A 206 -17.94 6.46 -15.01
CA ARG A 206 -18.05 7.39 -13.87
C ARG A 206 -18.65 8.73 -14.30
N TRP A 207 -18.23 9.28 -15.44
CA TRP A 207 -18.84 10.50 -15.98
C TRP A 207 -20.33 10.30 -16.27
N VAL A 208 -20.71 9.13 -16.82
CA VAL A 208 -22.10 8.77 -17.11
C VAL A 208 -22.92 8.70 -15.83
N GLN A 209 -22.42 7.99 -14.81
CA GLN A 209 -23.08 7.88 -13.51
C GLN A 209 -23.31 9.26 -12.89
N LEU A 210 -22.26 10.08 -12.73
CA LEU A 210 -22.36 11.42 -12.13
C LEU A 210 -23.30 12.34 -12.93
N SER A 211 -23.29 12.21 -14.26
CA SER A 211 -24.22 12.95 -15.13
C SER A 211 -25.67 12.54 -14.88
N LEU A 212 -25.94 11.23 -14.78
CA LEU A 212 -27.29 10.71 -14.51
C LEU A 212 -27.79 11.06 -13.11
N GLU A 213 -26.93 11.00 -12.10
CA GLU A 213 -27.24 11.44 -10.73
C GLU A 213 -27.58 12.94 -10.67
N ASN A 214 -26.83 13.78 -11.39
CA ASN A 214 -27.16 15.21 -11.50
C ASN A 214 -28.50 15.43 -12.21
N LEU A 215 -28.88 14.58 -13.18
CA LEU A 215 -30.17 14.65 -13.85
C LEU A 215 -31.32 14.13 -12.97
N SER A 216 -31.09 13.09 -12.16
CA SER A 216 -32.13 12.47 -11.32
C SER A 216 -32.57 13.37 -10.17
N ILE A 217 -31.70 14.25 -9.65
CA ILE A 217 -32.06 15.20 -8.59
C ILE A 217 -32.91 16.39 -9.09
N GLN A 218 -33.07 16.56 -10.40
CA GLN A 218 -33.81 17.69 -10.98
C GLN A 218 -35.33 17.53 -10.79
N ARG A 219 -35.99 18.64 -10.45
CA ARG A 219 -37.42 18.61 -10.05
C ARG A 219 -38.41 18.93 -11.18
N THR A 220 -37.94 19.48 -12.30
CA THR A 220 -38.80 19.84 -13.43
C THR A 220 -38.17 19.41 -14.76
N LYS A 221 -39.01 19.16 -15.77
CA LYS A 221 -38.55 18.86 -17.14
C LYS A 221 -37.65 19.97 -17.69
N SER A 222 -37.97 21.24 -17.39
CA SER A 222 -37.13 22.38 -17.79
C SER A 222 -35.76 22.34 -17.12
N SER A 223 -35.70 21.98 -15.83
CA SER A 223 -34.44 21.83 -15.09
C SER A 223 -33.60 20.68 -15.64
N ILE A 224 -34.22 19.55 -16.02
CA ILE A 224 -33.53 18.43 -16.69
C ILE A 224 -32.92 18.89 -18.01
N TYR A 225 -33.66 19.58 -18.86
CA TYR A 225 -33.12 20.10 -20.13
C TYR A 225 -32.01 21.12 -19.92
N GLN A 226 -32.11 21.96 -18.89
CA GLN A 226 -31.06 22.91 -18.55
C GLN A 226 -29.80 22.18 -18.06
N ALA A 227 -29.95 21.16 -17.21
CA ALA A 227 -28.85 20.33 -16.72
C ALA A 227 -28.20 19.53 -17.87
N LEU A 228 -28.98 18.97 -18.79
CA LEU A 228 -28.50 18.30 -20.01
C LEU A 228 -27.64 19.22 -20.88
N ARG A 229 -28.07 20.47 -21.08
CA ARG A 229 -27.33 21.48 -21.85
C ARG A 229 -26.08 21.97 -21.14
N ALA A 230 -26.05 21.88 -19.82
CA ALA A 230 -24.94 22.27 -18.97
C ALA A 230 -24.10 21.05 -18.53
N LEU A 231 -24.24 19.90 -19.20
CA LEU A 231 -23.43 18.74 -18.90
C LEU A 231 -21.94 19.07 -19.15
N PRO A 232 -21.07 18.74 -18.20
CA PRO A 232 -19.63 18.93 -18.34
C PRO A 232 -19.09 18.10 -19.51
N GLY A 233 -18.11 18.63 -20.25
CA GLY A 233 -17.56 17.96 -21.42
C GLY A 233 -16.70 16.74 -21.08
N SER A 234 -16.22 16.67 -19.84
CA SER A 234 -15.38 15.58 -19.36
C SER A 234 -15.53 15.35 -17.85
N LEU A 235 -14.92 14.26 -17.36
CA LEU A 235 -14.86 13.98 -15.92
C LEU A 235 -14.04 15.05 -15.18
N GLN A 236 -13.00 15.60 -15.82
CA GLN A 236 -12.20 16.69 -15.28
C GLN A 236 -13.05 17.95 -15.04
N ASP A 237 -13.97 18.26 -15.96
CA ASP A 237 -14.88 19.42 -15.82
C ASP A 237 -15.83 19.26 -14.62
N ILE A 238 -16.28 18.02 -14.33
CA ILE A 238 -17.10 17.73 -13.14
C ILE A 238 -16.31 18.07 -11.88
N TYR A 239 -15.13 17.49 -11.71
CA TYR A 239 -14.31 17.70 -10.52
C TYR A 239 -13.89 19.17 -10.37
N ALA A 240 -13.51 19.83 -11.48
CA ALA A 240 -13.21 21.25 -11.46
C ALA A 240 -14.41 22.11 -11.02
N THR A 241 -15.63 21.73 -11.42
CA THR A 241 -16.84 22.42 -10.98
C THR A 241 -17.12 22.23 -9.49
N ILE A 242 -16.90 21.02 -8.95
CA ILE A 242 -17.07 20.73 -7.53
C ILE A 242 -16.05 21.53 -6.70
N LEU A 243 -14.77 21.49 -7.09
CA LEU A 243 -13.69 22.19 -6.38
C LEU A 243 -13.84 23.71 -6.43
N ASP A 244 -14.29 24.28 -7.56
CA ASP A 244 -14.50 25.72 -7.73
C ASP A 244 -15.63 26.27 -6.83
N ARG A 245 -16.55 25.41 -6.37
CA ARG A 245 -17.62 25.79 -5.44
C ARG A 245 -17.17 25.81 -3.98
N ILE A 246 -15.99 25.27 -3.66
CA ILE A 246 -15.48 25.24 -2.29
C ILE A 246 -15.13 26.67 -1.87
N SER A 247 -15.64 27.10 -0.71
CA SER A 247 -15.42 28.44 -0.19
C SER A 247 -13.93 28.69 0.07
N LEU A 248 -13.45 29.92 -0.14
CA LEU A 248 -12.04 30.29 0.10
C LEU A 248 -11.56 29.96 1.52
N ALA A 249 -12.45 29.99 2.51
CA ALA A 249 -12.12 29.64 3.90
C ALA A 249 -11.89 28.13 4.10
N ASP A 250 -12.55 27.30 3.28
CA ASP A 250 -12.51 25.84 3.38
C ASP A 250 -11.43 25.22 2.48
N GLN A 251 -10.94 25.94 1.47
CA GLN A 251 -10.03 25.39 0.45
C GLN A 251 -8.79 24.74 1.06
N LYS A 252 -8.18 25.36 2.08
CA LYS A 252 -6.99 24.81 2.75
C LYS A 252 -7.31 23.46 3.39
N LEU A 253 -8.39 23.37 4.18
CA LEU A 253 -8.80 22.13 4.85
C LEU A 253 -9.14 21.03 3.85
N VAL A 254 -9.86 21.35 2.78
CA VAL A 254 -10.21 20.35 1.76
C VAL A 254 -8.97 19.90 0.99
N ARG A 255 -8.06 20.81 0.62
CA ARG A 255 -6.81 20.44 -0.04
C ARG A 255 -5.96 19.51 0.81
N GLU A 256 -5.82 19.82 2.10
CA GLU A 256 -5.13 18.95 3.06
C GLU A 256 -5.81 17.58 3.16
N ALA A 257 -7.14 17.55 3.29
CA ALA A 257 -7.88 16.29 3.37
C ALA A 257 -7.69 15.43 2.11
N LEU A 258 -7.81 16.03 0.93
CA LEU A 258 -7.59 15.36 -0.35
C LEU A 258 -6.15 14.86 -0.51
N SER A 259 -5.16 15.61 -0.02
CA SER A 259 -3.76 15.19 -0.02
C SER A 259 -3.55 13.96 0.85
N TRP A 260 -4.06 13.97 2.09
CA TRP A 260 -3.99 12.81 2.99
C TRP A 260 -4.70 11.60 2.39
N LEU A 261 -5.93 11.75 1.88
CA LEU A 261 -6.69 10.64 1.31
C LEU A 261 -6.10 10.10 0.00
N SER A 262 -5.33 10.91 -0.73
CA SER A 262 -4.68 10.48 -1.97
C SER A 262 -3.37 9.71 -1.74
N PHE A 263 -2.63 10.05 -0.68
CA PHE A 263 -1.25 9.56 -0.49
C PHE A 263 -1.04 8.77 0.80
N ALA A 264 -2.07 8.61 1.63
CA ALA A 264 -1.96 7.80 2.83
C ALA A 264 -1.64 6.34 2.51
N LYS A 265 -0.73 5.73 3.29
CA LYS A 265 -0.32 4.32 3.14
C LYS A 265 -1.32 3.30 3.70
N ARG A 266 -2.39 3.78 4.37
CA ARG A 266 -3.58 2.99 4.76
C ARG A 266 -4.81 3.90 4.84
N PRO A 267 -6.03 3.33 4.80
CA PRO A 267 -7.24 4.09 5.14
C PRO A 267 -7.12 4.82 6.47
N LEU A 268 -7.63 6.05 6.51
CA LEU A 268 -7.62 6.92 7.68
C LEU A 268 -9.00 6.94 8.33
N THR A 269 -9.03 6.89 9.65
CA THR A 269 -10.26 7.18 10.39
C THR A 269 -10.62 8.66 10.26
N LEU A 270 -11.89 8.98 10.48
CA LEU A 270 -12.34 10.37 10.48
C LEU A 270 -11.63 11.21 11.54
N ARG A 271 -11.28 10.61 12.68
CA ARG A 271 -10.56 11.29 13.77
C ARG A 271 -9.11 11.58 13.40
N GLU A 272 -8.43 10.61 12.79
CA GLU A 272 -7.08 10.79 12.26
C GLU A 272 -7.03 11.92 11.22
N LEU A 273 -7.93 11.88 10.24
CA LEU A 273 -7.96 12.90 9.19
C LEU A 273 -8.22 14.30 9.77
N ASN A 274 -9.16 14.43 10.70
CA ASN A 274 -9.47 15.72 11.32
C ASN A 274 -8.28 16.31 12.06
N GLU A 275 -7.49 15.49 12.75
CA GLU A 275 -6.29 15.96 13.44
C GLU A 275 -5.17 16.29 12.43
N ALA A 276 -5.01 15.48 11.38
CA ALA A 276 -3.96 15.64 10.37
C ALA A 276 -4.09 16.93 9.53
N VAL A 277 -5.32 17.35 9.21
CA VAL A 277 -5.57 18.54 8.39
C VAL A 277 -5.38 19.85 9.13
N VAL A 278 -5.52 19.85 10.46
CA VAL A 278 -5.31 21.06 11.30
C VAL A 278 -3.90 21.14 11.88
N PHE A 279 -3.19 20.01 11.92
CA PHE A 279 -1.83 19.95 12.44
C PHE A 279 -0.84 20.64 11.51
N GLU A 280 0.02 21.47 12.10
CA GLU A 280 1.08 22.23 11.42
C GLU A 280 2.46 21.82 11.96
N GLU A 281 3.47 21.79 11.08
CA GLU A 281 4.86 21.41 11.42
C GLU A 281 5.46 22.25 12.56
N SER A 282 5.02 23.50 12.69
CA SER A 282 5.52 24.43 13.70
C SER A 282 5.05 24.17 15.13
N TYR A 283 4.06 23.27 15.32
CA TYR A 283 3.46 23.03 16.63
C TYR A 283 4.36 22.17 17.53
N THR A 284 4.55 22.60 18.78
CA THR A 284 5.20 21.81 19.83
C THR A 284 4.21 21.21 20.83
N ALA A 285 2.96 21.67 20.80
CA ALA A 285 1.82 21.14 21.52
C ALA A 285 0.56 21.24 20.65
N ILE A 286 -0.39 20.32 20.84
CA ILE A 286 -1.69 20.42 20.16
C ILE A 286 -2.54 21.44 20.90
N ASP A 287 -2.88 22.52 20.21
CA ASP A 287 -3.82 23.51 20.69
C ASP A 287 -5.26 23.02 20.44
N GLU A 288 -5.97 22.68 21.52
CA GLU A 288 -7.36 22.21 21.46
C GLU A 288 -8.31 23.24 20.81
N TYR A 289 -7.95 24.54 20.82
CA TYR A 289 -8.73 25.58 20.16
C TYR A 289 -8.65 25.53 18.63
N ASN A 290 -7.65 24.86 18.07
CA ASN A 290 -7.47 24.71 16.62
C ASN A 290 -8.06 23.40 16.08
N LEU A 291 -8.59 22.53 16.95
CA LEU A 291 -9.27 21.32 16.53
C LEU A 291 -10.59 21.63 15.85
N LEU A 292 -10.95 20.80 14.86
CA LEU A 292 -12.23 20.93 14.19
C LEU A 292 -13.37 20.65 15.17
N ILE A 293 -14.26 21.64 15.37
CA ILE A 293 -15.40 21.55 16.29
C ILE A 293 -16.31 20.35 15.94
N SER A 294 -16.53 20.13 14.64
CA SER A 294 -17.35 19.02 14.14
C SER A 294 -16.48 18.03 13.39
N SER A 295 -16.45 16.79 13.87
CA SER A 295 -15.70 15.71 13.21
C SER A 295 -16.17 15.43 11.78
N ARG A 296 -17.42 15.74 11.43
CA ARG A 296 -17.99 15.53 10.09
C ARG A 296 -17.92 16.76 9.18
N ILE A 297 -17.11 17.77 9.52
CA ILE A 297 -17.04 18.97 8.68
C ILE A 297 -16.41 18.68 7.30
N LEU A 298 -15.36 17.85 7.24
CA LEU A 298 -14.63 17.57 6.00
C LEU A 298 -15.52 16.95 4.90
N PRO A 299 -16.30 15.87 5.14
CA PRO A 299 -17.22 15.35 4.12
C PRO A 299 -18.28 16.36 3.67
N ARG A 300 -18.70 17.26 4.57
CA ARG A 300 -19.72 18.28 4.25
C ARG A 300 -19.17 19.38 3.34
N ILE A 301 -17.95 19.85 3.60
CA ILE A 301 -17.35 20.96 2.82
C ILE A 301 -16.69 20.47 1.52
N SER A 302 -16.36 19.17 1.42
CA SER A 302 -15.76 18.56 0.22
C SER A 302 -16.76 18.22 -0.89
N GLN A 303 -18.07 18.47 -0.67
CA GLN A 303 -19.12 18.37 -1.70
C GLN A 303 -19.16 17.03 -2.46
N GLY A 304 -18.98 15.91 -1.75
CA GLY A 304 -19.07 14.56 -2.34
C GLY A 304 -17.76 14.04 -2.95
N LEU A 305 -16.63 14.74 -2.74
CA LEU A 305 -15.31 14.20 -3.08
C LEU A 305 -14.76 13.24 -2.01
N ILE A 306 -15.32 13.30 -0.80
CA ILE A 306 -14.93 12.48 0.33
C ILE A 306 -16.14 11.68 0.78
N GLU A 307 -15.96 10.37 0.92
CA GLU A 307 -16.95 9.45 1.44
C GLU A 307 -16.51 8.92 2.81
N LEU A 308 -17.51 8.59 3.62
CA LEU A 308 -17.34 7.99 4.94
C LEU A 308 -18.01 6.64 4.91
N ASP A 309 -17.24 5.58 5.12
CA ASP A 309 -17.75 4.25 5.38
C ASP A 309 -17.35 3.82 6.78
N ASN A 310 -18.35 3.46 7.60
CA ASN A 310 -18.20 3.22 9.03
C ASN A 310 -17.49 4.38 9.77
N ASP A 311 -16.21 4.23 10.10
CA ASP A 311 -15.35 5.26 10.70
C ASP A 311 -14.14 5.62 9.82
N GLN A 312 -14.02 5.00 8.66
CA GLN A 312 -12.94 5.22 7.69
C GLN A 312 -13.37 6.21 6.62
N VAL A 313 -12.41 7.00 6.15
CA VAL A 313 -12.63 8.08 5.18
C VAL A 313 -11.87 7.77 3.90
N TYR A 314 -12.54 7.98 2.77
CA TYR A 314 -12.01 7.68 1.44
C TYR A 314 -12.27 8.82 0.48
N LEU A 315 -11.49 8.86 -0.60
CA LEU A 315 -11.94 9.57 -1.79
C LEU A 315 -13.17 8.84 -2.33
N ALA A 316 -14.19 9.59 -2.74
CA ALA A 316 -15.43 9.01 -3.28
C ALA A 316 -15.22 8.18 -4.56
N HIS A 317 -14.06 8.33 -5.21
CA HIS A 317 -13.65 7.53 -6.35
C HIS A 317 -12.15 7.65 -6.61
N SER A 318 -11.50 6.58 -7.09
CA SER A 318 -10.06 6.55 -7.42
C SER A 318 -9.65 7.64 -8.43
N SER A 319 -10.48 7.86 -9.46
CA SER A 319 -10.27 8.92 -10.47
C SER A 319 -10.19 10.35 -9.93
N ILE A 320 -10.57 10.60 -8.66
CA ILE A 320 -10.33 11.90 -8.02
C ILE A 320 -8.83 12.10 -7.81
N LYS A 321 -8.11 11.09 -7.30
CA LYS A 321 -6.66 11.15 -7.14
C LYS A 321 -5.98 11.40 -8.49
N GLU A 322 -6.35 10.63 -9.51
CA GLU A 322 -5.84 10.78 -10.88
C GLU A 322 -6.02 12.22 -11.39
N PHE A 323 -7.21 12.79 -11.19
CA PHE A 323 -7.50 14.17 -11.56
C PHE A 323 -6.63 15.17 -10.79
N LEU A 324 -6.52 15.03 -9.47
CA LEU A 324 -5.73 15.90 -8.61
C LEU A 324 -4.23 15.87 -8.94
N THR A 325 -3.71 14.76 -9.46
CA THR A 325 -2.31 14.61 -9.88
C THR A 325 -2.06 14.88 -11.36
N SER A 326 -3.11 15.09 -12.16
CA SER A 326 -3.00 15.25 -13.62
C SER A 326 -2.36 16.59 -14.02
N ASP A 327 -1.73 16.63 -15.20
CA ASP A 327 -1.23 17.90 -15.75
C ASP A 327 -2.35 18.88 -16.09
N TRP A 328 -3.55 18.37 -16.41
CA TRP A 328 -4.71 19.20 -16.73
C TRP A 328 -5.05 20.15 -15.58
N ILE A 329 -5.01 19.69 -14.32
CA ILE A 329 -5.39 20.52 -13.18
C ILE A 329 -4.40 21.69 -12.98
N ARG A 330 -3.13 21.51 -13.37
CA ARG A 330 -2.05 22.50 -13.18
C ARG A 330 -2.30 23.79 -13.97
N ASP A 331 -2.90 23.66 -15.16
CA ASP A 331 -3.26 24.78 -16.04
C ASP A 331 -4.71 25.26 -15.87
N SER A 332 -5.47 24.62 -14.98
CA SER A 332 -6.88 24.93 -14.76
C SER A 332 -7.12 26.06 -13.74
N LYS A 333 -8.35 26.55 -13.65
CA LYS A 333 -8.78 27.50 -12.62
C LYS A 333 -8.69 26.92 -11.19
N VAL A 334 -8.71 25.60 -11.03
CA VAL A 334 -8.65 24.90 -9.75
C VAL A 334 -7.25 24.37 -9.41
N ARG A 335 -6.20 24.85 -10.08
CA ARG A 335 -4.79 24.46 -9.87
C ARG A 335 -4.31 24.48 -8.42
N TYR A 336 -4.95 25.27 -7.55
CA TYR A 336 -4.66 25.27 -6.12
C TYR A 336 -4.80 23.86 -5.51
N PHE A 337 -5.77 23.07 -5.96
CA PHE A 337 -5.99 21.70 -5.51
C PHE A 337 -5.08 20.67 -6.18
N GLY A 338 -4.25 21.09 -7.15
CA GLY A 338 -3.27 20.20 -7.78
C GLY A 338 -2.31 19.63 -6.75
N LEU A 339 -2.10 18.32 -6.83
CA LEU A 339 -1.23 17.56 -5.94
C LEU A 339 -0.05 16.99 -6.72
N ASP A 340 1.06 16.89 -6.01
CA ASP A 340 2.29 16.29 -6.49
C ASP A 340 2.70 15.19 -5.51
N SER A 341 3.07 14.02 -6.04
CA SER A 341 3.32 12.83 -5.21
C SER A 341 4.48 13.06 -4.25
N GLU A 342 5.63 13.55 -4.73
CA GLU A 342 6.81 13.78 -3.90
C GLU A 342 6.53 14.83 -2.83
N THR A 343 5.88 15.94 -3.20
CA THR A 343 5.53 17.02 -2.27
C THR A 343 4.54 16.54 -1.21
N ALA A 344 3.52 15.76 -1.59
CA ALA A 344 2.53 15.24 -0.66
C ALA A 344 3.14 14.24 0.33
N HIS A 345 3.97 13.30 -0.14
CA HIS A 345 4.68 12.37 0.75
C HIS A 345 5.60 13.11 1.72
N LYS A 346 6.29 14.16 1.25
CA LYS A 346 7.12 15.02 2.08
C LYS A 346 6.33 15.76 3.15
N ASP A 347 5.21 16.40 2.79
CA ASP A 347 4.38 17.15 3.73
C ASP A 347 3.78 16.22 4.80
N ILE A 348 3.29 15.04 4.40
CA ILE A 348 2.77 14.02 5.33
C ILE A 348 3.87 13.53 6.27
N MET A 349 5.05 13.17 5.74
CA MET A 349 6.20 12.74 6.55
C MET A 349 6.56 13.79 7.60
N ARG A 350 6.68 15.07 7.21
CA ARG A 350 7.04 16.17 8.11
C ARG A 350 6.00 16.38 9.21
N LYS A 351 4.72 16.30 8.86
CA LYS A 351 3.63 16.37 9.84
C LYS A 351 3.73 15.22 10.83
N CYS A 352 3.91 13.98 10.36
CA CYS A 352 4.04 12.81 11.23
C CYS A 352 5.24 12.92 12.18
N ILE A 353 6.43 13.29 11.70
CA ILE A 353 7.60 13.44 12.59
C ILE A 353 7.40 14.59 13.58
N SER A 354 6.86 15.73 13.12
CA SER A 354 6.63 16.88 14.01
C SER A 354 5.59 16.54 15.09
N TYR A 355 4.59 15.74 14.74
CA TYR A 355 3.62 15.19 15.70
C TYR A 355 4.31 14.29 16.74
N LEU A 356 5.21 13.39 16.32
CA LEU A 356 6.01 12.58 17.25
C LEU A 356 6.99 13.40 18.11
N CYS A 357 7.36 14.60 17.66
CA CYS A 357 8.23 15.55 18.37
C CYS A 357 7.48 16.46 19.35
N LEU A 358 6.16 16.30 19.54
CA LEU A 358 5.41 17.12 20.50
C LEU A 358 5.97 16.97 21.92
N ASP A 359 5.96 18.07 22.69
CA ASP A 359 6.46 18.12 24.06
C ASP A 359 5.75 17.12 24.99
N TYR A 360 4.52 16.75 24.63
CA TYR A 360 3.72 15.73 25.31
C TYR A 360 4.44 14.37 25.39
N PHE A 361 5.17 13.98 24.35
CA PHE A 361 5.84 12.67 24.26
C PHE A 361 7.28 12.68 24.79
N ARG A 362 7.73 13.83 25.33
CA ARG A 362 9.12 14.05 25.74
C ARG A 362 9.54 13.21 26.94
N CYS A 363 8.60 12.68 27.70
CA CYS A 363 8.88 11.88 28.89
C CYS A 363 9.51 10.51 28.58
N GLY A 364 9.37 9.99 27.36
CA GLY A 364 9.93 8.68 27.00
C GLY A 364 8.92 7.54 26.99
N TYR A 365 9.45 6.32 26.85
CA TYR A 365 8.66 5.10 26.97
C TYR A 365 8.23 4.85 28.42
N ALA A 366 7.00 4.37 28.62
CA ALA A 366 6.52 4.01 29.95
C ALA A 366 7.03 2.63 30.38
N THR A 367 7.35 2.45 31.67
CA THR A 367 7.83 1.19 32.26
C THR A 367 6.74 0.38 32.98
N SER A 368 5.50 0.86 32.99
CA SER A 368 4.35 0.14 33.55
C SER A 368 3.35 -0.13 32.42
N ASP A 369 2.74 -1.31 32.41
CA ASP A 369 1.72 -1.78 31.45
C ASP A 369 0.52 -0.82 31.25
N SER A 370 0.39 0.23 32.06
CA SER A 370 -0.78 1.09 32.12
C SER A 370 -0.76 2.35 31.22
N LEU A 371 0.31 2.68 30.50
CA LEU A 371 0.49 4.05 29.98
C LEU A 371 0.50 4.28 28.46
N VAL A 372 0.75 3.27 27.63
CA VAL A 372 0.19 3.32 26.25
C VAL A 372 -1.24 2.79 26.33
N SER A 373 -2.02 3.35 27.24
CA SER A 373 -3.42 2.97 27.37
C SER A 373 -4.14 3.38 26.09
N ASP A 374 -5.16 2.63 25.72
CA ASP A 374 -6.17 3.05 24.73
C ASP A 374 -6.58 4.52 24.89
N CYS A 375 -6.51 5.09 26.09
CA CYS A 375 -6.83 6.48 26.35
C CYS A 375 -5.90 7.47 25.64
N LEU A 376 -4.60 7.16 25.51
CA LEU A 376 -3.65 8.02 24.80
C LEU A 376 -3.89 7.98 23.30
N VAL A 377 -4.04 6.78 22.73
CA VAL A 377 -4.39 6.60 21.31
C VAL A 377 -5.74 7.26 21.01
N LYS A 378 -6.73 7.11 21.90
CA LYS A 378 -8.03 7.80 21.78
C LYS A 378 -7.91 9.33 21.88
N ALA A 379 -6.99 9.84 22.68
CA ALA A 379 -6.74 11.28 22.83
C ALA A 379 -5.91 11.86 21.68
N ARG A 380 -5.14 11.02 20.98
CA ARG A 380 -4.20 11.40 19.91
C ARG A 380 -4.40 10.49 18.69
N PRO A 381 -5.51 10.69 17.94
CA PRO A 381 -5.87 9.82 16.83
C PRO A 381 -4.77 9.61 15.79
N LEU A 382 -3.99 10.64 15.43
CA LEU A 382 -2.95 10.55 14.41
C LEU A 382 -1.70 9.78 14.88
N LEU A 383 -1.57 9.48 16.18
CA LEU A 383 -0.35 8.93 16.76
C LEU A 383 0.12 7.64 16.08
N GLU A 384 -0.77 6.66 15.95
CA GLU A 384 -0.40 5.36 15.36
C GLU A 384 0.03 5.55 13.91
N TYR A 385 -0.79 6.25 13.11
CA TYR A 385 -0.44 6.53 11.73
C TYR A 385 0.93 7.21 11.62
N ALA A 386 1.15 8.25 12.42
CA ALA A 386 2.41 8.97 12.44
C ALA A 386 3.58 8.06 12.79
N ALA A 387 3.44 7.21 13.82
CA ALA A 387 4.49 6.31 14.29
C ALA A 387 4.90 5.26 13.25
N TYR A 388 3.92 4.62 12.58
CA TYR A 388 4.17 3.52 11.65
C TYR A 388 4.60 3.98 10.25
N PHE A 389 4.05 5.10 9.75
CA PHE A 389 4.16 5.43 8.32
C PHE A 389 5.11 6.58 7.99
N TRP A 390 5.55 7.41 8.94
CA TRP A 390 6.41 8.57 8.63
C TRP A 390 7.65 8.18 7.81
N ALA A 391 8.31 7.06 8.15
CA ALA A 391 9.53 6.62 7.48
C ALA A 391 9.24 6.10 6.07
N VAL A 392 8.09 5.44 5.88
CA VAL A 392 7.62 4.93 4.58
C VAL A 392 7.28 6.10 3.63
N HIS A 393 6.68 7.18 4.14
CA HIS A 393 6.54 8.40 3.34
C HIS A 393 7.91 9.01 2.99
N GLY A 394 8.87 8.95 3.92
CA GLY A 394 10.24 9.44 3.73
C GLY A 394 11.04 8.72 2.65
N THR A 395 10.71 7.47 2.30
CA THR A 395 11.36 6.74 1.20
C THR A 395 10.76 7.04 -0.17
N SER A 396 9.62 7.72 -0.23
CA SER A 396 8.89 8.00 -1.48
C SER A 396 9.40 9.23 -2.24
N TYR A 397 10.43 9.91 -1.74
CA TYR A 397 11.03 11.11 -2.34
C TYR A 397 12.49 11.30 -1.88
N ASN A 398 13.22 12.22 -2.52
CA ASN A 398 14.58 12.54 -2.09
C ASN A 398 14.60 13.55 -0.94
N MET A 399 14.97 13.09 0.26
CA MET A 399 14.99 13.92 1.47
C MET A 399 15.95 15.12 1.38
N ASP A 400 15.45 16.29 1.77
CA ASP A 400 16.25 17.52 1.89
C ASP A 400 16.87 17.68 3.29
N ASP A 401 17.60 18.78 3.50
CA ASP A 401 18.26 19.06 4.77
C ASP A 401 17.27 19.33 5.91
N ALA A 402 16.08 19.87 5.63
CA ALA A 402 15.06 20.12 6.64
C ALA A 402 14.44 18.81 7.12
N ASP A 403 14.20 17.86 6.21
CA ASP A 403 13.74 16.51 6.54
C ASP A 403 14.72 15.82 7.50
N ARG A 404 16.01 15.86 7.16
CA ARG A 404 17.07 15.28 8.02
C ARG A 404 17.16 15.97 9.38
N ARG A 405 16.96 17.29 9.45
CA ARG A 405 16.92 18.02 10.73
C ARG A 405 15.74 17.60 11.61
N LEU A 406 14.57 17.34 11.03
CA LEU A 406 13.39 16.87 11.77
C LEU A 406 13.61 15.45 12.30
N ILE A 407 14.10 14.52 11.46
CA ILE A 407 14.44 13.16 11.90
C ILE A 407 15.49 13.20 13.02
N ASN A 408 16.55 14.00 12.85
CA ASN A 408 17.58 14.14 13.87
C ASN A 408 17.04 14.75 15.16
N ARG A 409 16.05 15.65 15.10
CA ARG A 409 15.39 16.19 16.30
C ARG A 409 14.73 15.08 17.09
N LEU A 410 14.00 14.17 16.43
CA LEU A 410 13.41 13.00 17.07
C LEU A 410 14.52 12.10 17.65
N PHE A 411 15.51 11.72 16.85
CA PHE A 411 16.54 10.75 17.23
C PHE A 411 17.44 11.23 18.37
N GLN A 412 17.78 12.52 18.42
CA GLN A 412 18.62 13.08 19.50
C GLN A 412 17.95 13.03 20.88
N THR A 413 16.63 12.85 20.94
CA THR A 413 15.93 12.67 22.22
C THR A 413 16.28 11.36 22.90
N GLU A 414 16.96 10.41 22.24
CA GLU A 414 17.49 9.19 22.86
C GLU A 414 18.36 9.45 24.10
N ARG A 415 18.94 10.66 24.19
CA ARG A 415 19.81 11.12 25.29
C ARG A 415 19.02 11.61 26.51
N LEU A 416 17.70 11.75 26.37
CA LEU A 416 16.80 12.15 27.45
C LEU A 416 16.41 10.93 28.31
N PRO A 417 15.86 11.13 29.53
CA PRO A 417 15.28 10.05 30.32
C PRO A 417 14.30 9.20 29.50
N GLN A 418 14.36 7.88 29.66
CA GLN A 418 13.54 6.92 28.89
C GLN A 418 13.58 7.18 27.37
N LYS A 419 14.73 7.67 26.87
CA LYS A 419 14.99 8.01 25.48
C LYS A 419 14.03 9.05 24.87
N GLY A 420 13.31 9.83 25.68
CA GLY A 420 12.42 10.91 25.25
C GLY A 420 11.46 10.54 24.12
N ASN A 421 11.19 11.47 23.20
CA ASN A 421 10.29 11.23 22.07
C ASN A 421 10.67 10.00 21.23
N PHE A 422 11.97 9.71 21.07
CA PHE A 422 12.46 8.53 20.37
C PHE A 422 12.05 7.24 21.10
N GLY A 423 12.27 7.18 22.42
CA GLY A 423 11.84 6.06 23.25
C GLY A 423 10.33 5.83 23.18
N PHE A 424 9.56 6.92 23.31
CA PHE A 424 8.11 6.86 23.18
C PHE A 424 7.67 6.34 21.81
N TRP A 425 8.24 6.87 20.72
CA TRP A 425 7.95 6.40 19.36
C TRP A 425 8.26 4.91 19.18
N VAL A 426 9.41 4.45 19.69
CA VAL A 426 9.76 3.04 19.62
C VAL A 426 8.74 2.19 20.38
N GLN A 427 8.30 2.61 21.57
CA GLN A 427 7.26 1.89 22.31
C GLN A 427 5.95 1.77 21.52
N ILE A 428 5.56 2.79 20.75
CA ILE A 428 4.39 2.68 19.87
C ILE A 428 4.63 1.67 18.74
N LEU A 429 5.82 1.63 18.15
CA LEU A 429 6.15 0.67 17.10
C LEU A 429 6.15 -0.78 17.59
N ILE A 430 6.58 -1.02 18.83
CA ILE A 430 6.69 -2.34 19.44
C ILE A 430 6.08 -2.33 20.85
N PRO A 431 4.74 -2.30 20.96
CA PRO A 431 4.04 -2.13 22.24
C PRO A 431 4.35 -3.23 23.26
N ASP A 432 4.63 -4.45 22.79
CA ASP A 432 4.95 -5.60 23.65
C ASP A 432 6.46 -5.74 23.96
N ALA A 433 7.29 -4.74 23.64
CA ALA A 433 8.72 -4.82 23.90
C ALA A 433 9.04 -4.61 25.39
N ASP A 434 9.98 -5.41 25.91
CA ASP A 434 10.44 -5.25 27.28
C ASP A 434 11.16 -3.90 27.46
N PRO A 435 11.06 -3.24 28.63
CA PRO A 435 11.76 -1.99 28.89
C PRO A 435 13.28 -2.06 28.68
N GLU A 436 13.88 -3.24 28.83
CA GLU A 436 15.29 -3.49 28.56
C GLU A 436 15.62 -3.35 27.06
N ASP A 437 14.79 -3.90 26.18
CA ASP A 437 14.93 -3.77 24.72
C ASP A 437 14.81 -2.31 24.29
N LEU A 438 13.83 -1.60 24.86
CA LEU A 438 13.63 -0.16 24.63
C LEU A 438 14.81 0.67 25.13
N ALA A 439 15.49 0.24 26.19
CA ALA A 439 16.64 0.94 26.75
C ALA A 439 17.93 0.77 25.92
N VAL A 440 18.12 -0.38 25.26
CA VAL A 440 19.33 -0.65 24.46
C VAL A 440 19.23 -0.18 23.01
N THR A 441 18.02 -0.05 22.47
CA THR A 441 17.81 0.31 21.05
C THR A 441 18.39 1.68 20.66
N GLN A 442 18.84 1.81 19.41
CA GLN A 442 19.50 3.03 18.88
C GLN A 442 18.90 3.52 17.55
N PRO A 443 18.99 4.83 17.25
CA PRO A 443 18.49 5.41 16.01
C PRO A 443 19.04 4.77 14.73
N LEU A 444 20.31 4.37 14.71
CA LEU A 444 20.92 3.74 13.54
C LEU A 444 20.18 2.46 13.14
N TYR A 445 19.72 1.66 14.11
CA TYR A 445 18.94 0.46 13.86
C TYR A 445 17.67 0.78 13.06
N TYR A 446 16.89 1.77 13.49
CA TYR A 446 15.64 2.12 12.81
C TYR A 446 15.88 2.80 11.46
N ALA A 447 16.87 3.70 11.37
CA ALA A 447 17.26 4.30 10.10
C ALA A 447 17.66 3.23 9.08
N ALA A 448 18.40 2.20 9.52
CA ALA A 448 18.82 1.09 8.68
C ALA A 448 17.65 0.18 8.29
N SER A 449 16.80 -0.14 9.26
CA SER A 449 15.57 -0.92 9.08
C SER A 449 14.63 -0.31 8.03
N PHE A 450 14.39 1.00 8.09
CA PHE A 450 13.49 1.69 7.16
C PHE A 450 14.17 2.10 5.84
N GLY A 451 15.45 1.80 5.64
CA GLY A 451 16.13 2.15 4.38
C GLY A 451 16.44 3.65 4.22
N LEU A 452 16.51 4.41 5.31
CA LEU A 452 16.68 5.88 5.27
C LEU A 452 18.14 6.27 4.94
N VAL A 453 18.57 6.01 3.70
CA VAL A 453 19.95 6.19 3.23
C VAL A 453 20.56 7.55 3.59
N PRO A 454 19.89 8.72 3.37
CA PRO A 454 20.46 10.02 3.74
C PRO A 454 20.67 10.18 5.26
N VAL A 455 19.81 9.55 6.06
CA VAL A 455 19.88 9.59 7.53
C VAL A 455 21.00 8.69 8.05
N VAL A 456 21.12 7.47 7.50
CA VAL A 456 22.21 6.54 7.83
C VAL A 456 23.56 7.20 7.55
N LYS A 457 23.74 7.82 6.37
CA LYS A 457 24.96 8.59 6.06
C LYS A 457 25.23 9.67 7.09
N ALA A 458 24.22 10.49 7.41
CA ALA A 458 24.38 11.57 8.38
C ALA A 458 24.75 11.06 9.78
N ILE A 459 24.18 9.94 10.24
CA ILE A 459 24.53 9.34 11.53
C ILE A 459 25.99 8.86 11.53
N LEU A 460 26.40 8.12 10.49
CA LEU A 460 27.77 7.61 10.35
C LEU A 460 28.82 8.73 10.28
N ASP A 461 28.49 9.86 9.64
CA ASP A 461 29.41 11.01 9.50
C ASP A 461 29.49 11.87 10.78
N SER A 462 28.46 11.87 11.62
CA SER A 462 28.29 12.84 12.71
C SER A 462 28.67 12.35 14.12
N VAL A 463 28.81 11.03 14.30
CA VAL A 463 29.11 10.42 15.60
C VAL A 463 30.50 9.77 15.55
N PRO A 464 31.57 10.47 16.01
CA PRO A 464 32.88 9.86 16.20
C PRO A 464 32.75 8.68 17.17
N ASP A 465 33.36 7.54 16.84
CA ASP A 465 33.35 6.31 17.64
C ASP A 465 31.95 5.69 17.85
N LEU A 466 31.05 5.86 16.88
CA LEU A 466 29.75 5.16 16.88
C LEU A 466 29.96 3.63 16.91
N GLU A 467 29.39 2.98 17.92
CA GLU A 467 29.28 1.53 17.99
C GLU A 467 28.28 1.03 16.93
N ILE A 468 28.77 0.86 15.69
CA ILE A 468 27.96 0.57 14.49
C ILE A 468 27.14 -0.72 14.57
N ASP A 469 27.58 -1.67 15.39
CA ASP A 469 26.93 -2.97 15.59
C ASP A 469 26.03 -2.99 16.84
N SER A 470 25.74 -1.83 17.45
CA SER A 470 24.87 -1.74 18.63
C SER A 470 23.49 -2.38 18.35
N PRO A 471 23.03 -3.31 19.21
CA PRO A 471 21.78 -4.03 18.98
C PRO A 471 20.56 -3.10 19.09
N GLY A 472 19.49 -3.45 18.37
CA GLY A 472 18.23 -2.72 18.45
C GLY A 472 16.99 -3.55 18.14
N GLY A 473 15.83 -2.92 18.36
CA GLY A 473 14.53 -3.57 18.25
C GLY A 473 14.30 -4.69 19.28
N ARG A 474 13.18 -5.39 19.15
CA ARG A 474 12.73 -6.47 20.06
C ARG A 474 13.58 -7.75 20.05
N HIS A 475 14.57 -7.82 19.18
CA HIS A 475 15.37 -9.01 18.92
C HIS A 475 16.86 -8.77 19.17
N GLY A 476 17.24 -7.54 19.54
CA GLY A 476 18.63 -7.17 19.72
C GLY A 476 19.49 -7.36 18.46
N SER A 477 18.89 -7.26 17.27
CA SER A 477 19.62 -7.45 16.00
C SER A 477 20.50 -6.23 15.71
N THR A 478 21.60 -6.43 14.99
CA THR A 478 22.46 -5.32 14.55
C THR A 478 21.78 -4.50 13.42
N PRO A 479 22.18 -3.23 13.21
CA PRO A 479 21.67 -2.42 12.10
C PRO A 479 21.94 -3.06 10.73
N LEU A 480 23.08 -3.74 10.59
CA LEU A 480 23.41 -4.49 9.36
C LEU A 480 22.45 -5.66 9.15
N PHE A 481 22.19 -6.45 10.20
CA PHE A 481 21.31 -7.61 10.10
C PHE A 481 19.87 -7.21 9.75
N VAL A 482 19.31 -6.18 10.40
CA VAL A 482 17.95 -5.72 10.08
C VAL A 482 17.85 -5.12 8.68
N ALA A 483 18.89 -4.42 8.21
CA ALA A 483 18.94 -3.91 6.83
C ALA A 483 18.96 -5.05 5.82
N CYS A 484 19.72 -6.13 6.10
CA CYS A 484 19.74 -7.35 5.29
C CYS A 484 18.37 -8.05 5.28
N TRP A 485 17.77 -8.25 6.45
CA TRP A 485 16.45 -8.87 6.60
C TRP A 485 15.37 -8.10 5.83
N ARG A 486 15.42 -6.77 5.87
CA ARG A 486 14.50 -5.87 5.15
C ARG A 486 14.96 -5.51 3.74
N ARG A 487 15.99 -6.18 3.20
CA ARG A 487 16.51 -6.02 1.83
C ARG A 487 16.89 -4.58 1.46
N GLN A 488 17.36 -3.81 2.44
CA GLN A 488 17.78 -2.42 2.28
C GLN A 488 19.21 -2.34 1.72
N TYR A 489 19.42 -2.80 0.49
CA TYR A 489 20.76 -3.04 -0.08
C TYR A 489 21.68 -1.81 -0.08
N ASP A 490 21.15 -0.60 -0.29
CA ASP A 490 21.96 0.62 -0.27
C ASP A 490 22.40 1.00 1.14
N VAL A 491 21.58 0.72 2.16
CA VAL A 491 21.99 0.83 3.57
C VAL A 491 23.03 -0.25 3.89
N VAL A 492 22.84 -1.49 3.44
CA VAL A 492 23.82 -2.58 3.65
C VAL A 492 25.20 -2.18 3.12
N LYS A 493 25.26 -1.63 1.89
CA LYS A 493 26.52 -1.09 1.31
C LYS A 493 27.17 -0.04 2.21
N LEU A 494 26.38 0.88 2.75
CA LEU A 494 26.88 1.97 3.60
C LEU A 494 27.43 1.45 4.92
N LEU A 495 26.70 0.56 5.59
CA LEU A 495 27.12 -0.04 6.86
C LEU A 495 28.39 -0.88 6.69
N LEU A 496 28.48 -1.69 5.62
CA LEU A 496 29.69 -2.47 5.33
C LEU A 496 30.90 -1.58 5.04
N LYS A 497 30.74 -0.49 4.27
CA LYS A 497 31.79 0.50 4.02
C LYS A 497 32.26 1.21 5.29
N ALA A 498 31.35 1.43 6.23
CA ALA A 498 31.64 2.00 7.53
C ALA A 498 32.24 1.01 8.54
N GLY A 499 32.41 -0.27 8.16
CA GLY A 499 33.08 -1.28 8.97
C GLY A 499 32.16 -2.18 9.80
N ALA A 500 30.84 -2.21 9.54
CA ALA A 500 29.92 -3.09 10.24
C ALA A 500 30.32 -4.57 10.11
N ASN A 501 30.19 -5.32 11.21
CA ASN A 501 30.64 -6.70 11.28
C ASN A 501 29.57 -7.68 10.77
N SER A 502 29.82 -8.28 9.61
CA SER A 502 28.92 -9.26 8.98
C SER A 502 28.92 -10.65 9.62
N TYR A 503 29.77 -10.89 10.63
CA TYR A 503 29.88 -12.15 11.36
C TYR A 503 29.21 -12.12 12.75
N VAL A 504 28.60 -11.00 13.15
CA VAL A 504 27.80 -10.97 14.38
C VAL A 504 26.63 -11.94 14.20
N VAL A 505 26.49 -12.85 15.17
CA VAL A 505 25.38 -13.79 15.22
C VAL A 505 24.17 -13.04 15.74
N ASP A 506 23.11 -13.02 14.95
CA ASP A 506 21.85 -12.43 15.37
C ASP A 506 21.21 -13.25 16.50
N PRO A 507 20.85 -12.62 17.64
CA PRO A 507 20.33 -13.35 18.79
C PRO A 507 19.03 -14.10 18.54
N SER A 508 18.17 -13.58 17.65
CA SER A 508 16.83 -14.15 17.41
C SER A 508 16.83 -15.33 16.45
N SER A 509 17.63 -15.23 15.39
CA SER A 509 17.66 -16.21 14.31
C SER A 509 18.81 -17.21 14.45
N GLY A 510 19.83 -16.89 15.25
CA GLY A 510 21.06 -17.68 15.37
C GLY A 510 21.94 -17.64 14.12
N HIS A 511 21.58 -16.81 13.12
CA HIS A 511 22.31 -16.66 11.88
C HIS A 511 23.25 -15.45 11.92
N THR A 512 24.39 -15.55 11.25
CA THR A 512 25.15 -14.38 10.82
C THR A 512 24.51 -13.78 9.56
N VAL A 513 24.83 -12.51 9.26
CA VAL A 513 24.44 -11.87 8.00
C VAL A 513 24.88 -12.71 6.80
N TYR A 514 26.10 -13.26 6.84
CA TYR A 514 26.62 -14.10 5.78
C TYR A 514 25.84 -15.40 5.61
N SER A 515 25.56 -16.13 6.70
CA SER A 515 24.77 -17.37 6.62
C SER A 515 23.32 -17.14 6.21
N PHE A 516 22.73 -16.01 6.62
CA PHE A 516 21.38 -15.62 6.18
C PHE A 516 21.35 -15.36 4.67
N ALA A 517 22.30 -14.58 4.14
CA ALA A 517 22.37 -14.29 2.71
C ALA A 517 22.54 -15.55 1.84
N MET A 518 23.44 -16.46 2.22
CA MET A 518 23.66 -17.75 1.51
C MET A 518 22.38 -18.59 1.38
N GLN A 519 21.49 -18.49 2.37
CA GLN A 519 20.32 -19.35 2.46
C GLN A 519 19.07 -18.71 1.86
N TYR A 520 18.95 -17.39 1.92
CA TYR A 520 17.69 -16.69 1.65
C TYR A 520 17.78 -15.58 0.59
N ASP A 521 18.98 -15.11 0.21
CA ASP A 521 19.11 -13.95 -0.70
C ASP A 521 20.43 -13.95 -1.50
N HIS A 522 20.36 -14.39 -2.76
CA HIS A 522 21.50 -14.42 -3.68
C HIS A 522 22.05 -13.03 -4.05
N HIS A 523 21.21 -11.99 -4.04
CA HIS A 523 21.68 -10.63 -4.31
C HIS A 523 22.52 -10.12 -3.14
N LEU A 524 22.06 -10.39 -1.92
CA LEU A 524 22.79 -10.08 -0.70
C LEU A 524 24.10 -10.88 -0.58
N GLU A 525 24.10 -12.15 -1.00
CA GLU A 525 25.30 -12.98 -1.08
C GLU A 525 26.37 -12.33 -1.99
N ALA A 526 25.99 -11.93 -3.20
CA ALA A 526 26.88 -11.28 -4.14
C ALA A 526 27.42 -9.96 -3.59
N LEU A 527 26.54 -9.18 -2.93
CA LEU A 527 26.91 -7.94 -2.29
C LEU A 527 27.92 -8.16 -1.16
N LEU A 528 27.66 -9.10 -0.26
CA LEU A 528 28.57 -9.41 0.85
C LEU A 528 29.92 -9.93 0.36
N ALA A 529 29.96 -10.68 -0.75
CA ALA A 529 31.21 -11.16 -1.34
C ALA A 529 32.14 -10.02 -1.82
N GLU A 530 31.58 -8.89 -2.25
CA GLU A 530 32.33 -7.69 -2.65
C GLU A 530 33.05 -7.03 -1.45
N TYR A 531 32.42 -7.04 -0.28
CA TYR A 531 32.93 -6.38 0.94
C TYR A 531 33.64 -7.33 1.92
N ALA A 532 33.50 -8.65 1.74
CA ALA A 532 34.14 -9.71 2.55
C ALA A 532 35.69 -9.68 2.61
N PRO A 533 36.47 -9.07 1.68
CA PRO A 533 37.92 -9.06 1.82
C PRO A 533 38.48 -8.03 2.83
N HIS A 534 37.67 -7.11 3.37
CA HIS A 534 38.20 -5.96 4.13
C HIS A 534 38.01 -5.98 5.66
N ASN A 535 37.07 -6.77 6.20
CA ASN A 535 36.76 -6.74 7.64
C ASN A 535 37.39 -7.86 8.49
N SER A 536 38.30 -8.67 7.94
CA SER A 536 38.86 -9.85 8.65
C SER A 536 40.18 -9.62 9.42
N LEU A 537 40.67 -8.39 9.57
CA LEU A 537 42.00 -8.18 10.18
C LEU A 537 42.09 -6.99 11.15
N LYS A 538 41.22 -6.94 12.16
CA LYS A 538 41.58 -6.36 13.47
C LYS A 538 40.97 -7.17 14.62
N GLY A 539 41.70 -8.22 15.01
CA GLY A 539 41.65 -8.78 16.36
C GLY A 539 40.54 -9.79 16.66
N HIS A 540 40.76 -11.07 16.31
CA HIS A 540 40.84 -12.21 17.24
C HIS A 540 40.73 -13.54 16.47
N GLY A 541 41.77 -14.37 16.59
CA GLY A 541 41.70 -15.85 16.55
C GLY A 541 41.06 -16.54 15.35
N LEU A 542 41.91 -16.90 14.38
CA LEU A 542 41.67 -17.85 13.29
C LEU A 542 40.84 -19.10 13.64
N GLY A 543 39.87 -19.41 12.77
CA GLY A 543 39.19 -20.71 12.66
C GLY A 543 38.61 -20.93 11.26
N ILE A 544 39.48 -20.92 10.24
CA ILE A 544 39.11 -21.13 8.82
C ILE A 544 38.75 -22.61 8.61
N LEU A 545 37.46 -22.95 8.46
CA LEU A 545 37.03 -24.20 7.82
C LEU A 545 37.01 -24.00 6.31
N ARG A 546 38.19 -24.18 5.68
CA ARG A 546 38.27 -24.41 4.23
C ARG A 546 37.73 -25.80 3.92
N ARG A 547 36.81 -25.86 2.95
CA ARG A 547 36.32 -27.06 2.24
C ARG A 547 37.43 -28.10 2.10
N SER A 548 37.33 -29.20 2.86
CA SER A 548 38.15 -30.38 2.64
C SER A 548 37.50 -31.22 1.55
N LYS A 549 38.20 -31.34 0.41
CA LYS A 549 37.91 -32.30 -0.65
C LYS A 549 37.78 -33.70 -0.04
N VAL A 550 36.65 -34.34 -0.28
CA VAL A 550 36.48 -35.78 -0.14
C VAL A 550 37.45 -36.45 -1.12
N VAL A 551 38.47 -37.12 -0.59
CA VAL A 551 39.26 -38.12 -1.32
C VAL A 551 38.88 -39.47 -0.73
N LEU A 552 38.19 -40.27 -1.52
CA LEU A 552 37.89 -41.67 -1.26
C LEU A 552 39.19 -42.47 -1.31
N VAL A 553 39.50 -43.22 -0.25
CA VAL A 553 40.21 -44.51 -0.36
C VAL A 553 39.70 -45.43 0.76
N ASP A 554 39.10 -46.55 0.34
CA ASP A 554 38.75 -47.74 1.12
C ASP A 554 39.98 -48.67 1.20
N PRO A 555 40.11 -49.64 2.12
CA PRO A 555 39.53 -49.78 3.47
C PRO A 555 40.57 -49.62 4.61
#